data_AF-A0A9D8KNP1-F1
#
_entry.id   AF-A0A9D8KNP1-F1
#
_cell.length_a   1.000
_cell.length_b   1.000
_cell.length_c   1.000
_cell.angle_alpha   90.00
_cell.angle_beta   90.00
_cell.angle_gamma   90.00
#
_symmetry.space_group_name_H-M   'P 1'
#
loop_
_entity.id
_entity.type
_entity.pdbx_description
1 polymer ?
#
loop_
_entity_poly.entity_id
_entity_poly.type
_entity_poly.pdbx_seq_one_letter_code
_entity_poly.pdbx_strand_id
1 'polypeptide(L)'
;MEHSSKRKIYNELAVATILLLVSLAINITTVLRVVNRPIETVVIHKADNAVELHGKVTGKSMVGKLYTLDCGAYGKFLVSKEQYDSVQVGDDIPSYLKGRGQ
;
A
#
# COMPACT_ATOMS: atom_id res chain seq x y z
N MET A 1 -29.10 51.34 18.83
CA MET A 1 -28.85 50.43 17.69
C MET A 1 -27.49 49.69 17.78
N GLU A 2 -26.49 50.21 18.50
CA GLU A 2 -25.12 49.64 18.54
C GLU A 2 -24.99 48.26 19.22
N HIS A 3 -25.76 48.00 20.28
CA HIS A 3 -25.71 46.73 21.04
C HIS A 3 -26.16 45.50 20.24
N SER A 4 -27.08 45.67 19.28
CA SER A 4 -27.59 44.57 18.44
C SER A 4 -26.55 44.13 17.40
N SER A 5 -25.80 45.08 16.84
CA SER A 5 -24.76 44.81 15.84
C SER A 5 -23.57 44.03 16.42
N LYS A 6 -23.11 44.39 17.63
CA LYS A 6 -22.03 43.67 18.32
C LYS A 6 -22.38 42.21 18.59
N ARG A 7 -23.59 41.91 19.10
CA ARG A 7 -24.09 40.53 19.28
C ARG A 7 -24.08 39.72 17.98
N LYS A 8 -24.47 40.34 16.86
CA LYS A 8 -24.47 39.67 15.55
C LYS A 8 -23.05 39.29 15.11
N ILE A 9 -22.08 40.19 15.27
CA ILE A 9 -20.67 39.94 14.92
C ILE A 9 -20.04 38.85 15.78
N TYR A 10 -20.29 38.85 17.10
CA TYR A 10 -19.79 37.78 17.99
C TYR A 10 -20.35 36.41 17.63
N ASN A 11 -21.62 36.34 17.20
CA ASN A 11 -22.24 35.09 16.77
C ASN A 11 -21.65 34.58 15.45
N GLU A 12 -21.44 35.44 14.46
CA GLU A 12 -20.80 35.07 13.19
C GLU A 12 -19.34 34.60 13.42
N LEU A 13 -18.59 35.31 14.26
CA LEU A 13 -17.22 34.92 14.61
C LEU A 13 -17.18 33.58 15.35
N ALA A 14 -18.14 33.34 16.26
CA ALA A 14 -18.26 32.07 16.96
C ALA A 14 -18.60 30.91 15.99
N VAL A 15 -19.55 31.13 15.07
CA VAL A 15 -19.93 30.14 14.04
C VAL A 15 -18.74 29.83 13.13
N ALA A 16 -18.03 30.85 12.65
CA ALA A 16 -16.83 30.68 11.82
C ALA A 16 -15.73 29.89 12.56
N THR A 17 -15.52 30.19 13.84
CA THR A 17 -14.53 29.48 14.67
C THR A 17 -14.92 28.01 14.87
N ILE A 18 -16.20 27.73 15.12
CA ILE A 18 -16.70 26.35 15.24
C ILE A 18 -16.52 25.58 13.93
N LEU A 19 -16.90 26.17 12.79
CA LEU A 19 -16.74 25.54 11.48
C LEU A 19 -15.27 25.25 11.15
N LEU A 20 -14.36 26.16 11.51
CA LEU A 20 -12.92 25.99 11.33
C LEU A 20 -12.38 24.84 12.19
N LEU A 21 -12.79 24.75 13.47
CA LEU A 21 -12.39 23.66 14.36
C LEU A 21 -12.92 22.30 13.91
N VAL A 22 -14.19 22.24 13.46
CA VAL A 22 -14.78 21.01 12.91
C VAL A 22 -14.03 20.56 11.66
N SER A 23 -13.75 21.49 10.74
CA SER A 23 -13.00 21.19 9.52
C SER A 23 -11.59 20.68 9.82
N LEU A 24 -10.91 21.28 10.80
CA LEU A 24 -9.58 20.85 11.22
C LEU A 24 -9.61 19.44 11.84
N ALA A 25 -10.57 19.16 12.72
CA ALA A 25 -10.73 17.84 13.35
C ALA A 25 -11.00 16.73 12.32
N ILE A 26 -11.84 17.00 11.31
CA ILE A 26 -12.12 16.06 10.21
C ILE A 26 -10.84 15.79 9.40
N ASN A 27 -10.09 16.84 9.04
CA ASN A 27 -8.85 16.69 8.28
C ASN A 27 -7.80 15.88 9.06
N ILE A 28 -7.58 16.19 10.34
CA ILE A 28 -6.62 15.45 11.20
C ILE A 28 -7.02 13.97 11.31
N THR A 29 -8.31 13.68 11.55
CA THR A 29 -8.81 12.30 11.66
C THR A 29 -8.62 11.53 10.36
N THR A 30 -8.85 12.18 9.21
CA THR A 30 -8.65 11.57 7.90
C THR A 30 -7.19 11.24 7.66
N VAL A 31 -6.27 12.17 7.95
CA VAL A 31 -4.83 11.94 7.77
C VAL A 31 -4.33 10.82 8.67
N LEU A 32 -4.70 10.80 9.96
CA LEU A 32 -4.31 9.72 10.87
C LEU A 32 -4.79 8.34 10.39
N ARG A 33 -6.04 8.24 9.89
CA ARG A 33 -6.58 6.97 9.36
C ARG A 33 -5.89 6.52 8.07
N VAL A 34 -5.46 7.45 7.22
CA VAL A 34 -4.78 7.14 5.96
C VAL A 34 -3.33 6.73 6.18
N VAL A 35 -2.62 7.40 7.11
CA VAL A 35 -1.21 7.12 7.40
C VAL A 35 -1.05 5.84 8.23
N ASN A 36 -1.98 5.54 9.14
CA ASN A 36 -1.97 4.29 9.91
C ASN A 36 -2.55 3.09 9.16
N ARG A 37 -2.63 3.12 7.82
CA ARG A 37 -2.80 1.88 7.06
C ARG A 37 -1.49 1.11 7.22
N PRO A 38 -1.45 -0.03 7.95
CA PRO A 38 -0.28 -0.87 7.91
C PRO A 38 -0.12 -1.28 6.45
N ILE A 39 0.98 -0.86 5.85
CA ILE A 39 1.48 -1.56 4.67
C ILE A 39 1.65 -2.98 5.18
N GLU A 40 0.84 -3.93 4.73
CA GLU A 40 1.02 -5.33 5.06
C GLU A 40 2.44 -5.69 4.58
N THR A 41 3.40 -5.55 5.50
CA THR A 41 4.73 -6.09 5.39
C THR A 41 4.53 -7.59 5.38
N VAL A 42 4.28 -8.13 4.18
CA VAL A 42 4.32 -9.55 3.90
C VAL A 42 5.64 -10.04 4.47
N VAL A 43 5.58 -10.81 5.54
CA VAL A 43 6.76 -11.37 6.19
C VAL A 43 7.42 -12.28 5.15
N ILE A 44 8.50 -11.79 4.54
CA ILE A 44 9.30 -12.55 3.58
C ILE A 44 10.10 -13.56 4.40
N HIS A 45 9.51 -14.74 4.61
CA HIS A 45 10.27 -15.89 5.06
C HIS A 45 11.23 -16.26 3.93
N LYS A 46 12.49 -15.84 4.08
CA LYS A 46 13.59 -16.34 3.25
C LYS A 46 13.73 -17.83 3.59
N ALA A 47 13.06 -18.68 2.82
CA ALA A 47 13.24 -20.11 2.94
C ALA A 47 14.64 -20.43 2.42
N ASP A 48 15.52 -20.91 3.29
CA ASP A 48 16.87 -21.40 2.96
C ASP A 48 16.80 -22.75 2.21
N ASN A 49 15.92 -22.84 1.22
CA ASN A 49 15.83 -24.02 0.36
C ASN A 49 16.92 -23.89 -0.70
N ALA A 50 18.05 -24.54 -0.45
CA ALA A 50 19.21 -24.65 -1.35
C ALA A 50 18.92 -25.52 -2.59
N VAL A 51 17.80 -25.25 -3.28
CA VAL A 51 17.38 -25.93 -4.50
C VAL A 51 17.25 -24.89 -5.59
N GLU A 52 18.02 -25.07 -6.66
CA GLU A 52 17.91 -24.28 -7.87
C GLU A 52 16.48 -24.43 -8.43
N LEU A 53 15.76 -23.30 -8.58
CA LEU A 53 14.36 -23.33 -9.01
C LEU A 53 14.31 -23.76 -10.49
N HIS A 54 13.84 -24.98 -10.75
CA HIS A 54 13.68 -25.49 -12.11
C HIS A 54 12.19 -25.57 -12.48
N GLY A 55 11.84 -25.09 -13.66
CA GLY A 55 10.46 -25.17 -14.16
C GLY A 55 9.98 -23.87 -14.77
N LYS A 56 8.66 -23.72 -14.80
CA LYS A 56 7.95 -22.63 -15.47
C LYS A 56 7.10 -21.83 -14.49
N VAL A 57 6.85 -20.58 -14.85
CA VAL A 57 5.87 -19.73 -14.16
C VAL A 57 4.47 -20.28 -14.42
N THR A 58 3.78 -20.69 -13.37
CA THR A 58 2.44 -21.29 -13.43
C THR A 58 1.33 -20.26 -13.31
N GLY A 59 1.65 -19.07 -12.80
CA GLY A 59 0.65 -18.05 -12.54
C GLY A 59 1.26 -16.72 -12.16
N LYS A 60 0.43 -15.67 -12.19
CA LYS A 60 0.81 -14.31 -11.86
C LYS A 60 -0.34 -13.67 -11.10
N SER A 61 -0.04 -13.02 -9.99
CA SER A 61 -1.06 -12.38 -9.15
C SER A 61 -0.59 -11.04 -8.62
N MET A 62 -1.53 -10.12 -8.48
CA MET A 62 -1.33 -8.80 -7.91
C MET A 62 -2.20 -8.65 -6.66
N VAL A 63 -1.57 -8.29 -5.55
CA VAL A 63 -2.27 -7.97 -4.31
C VAL A 63 -1.95 -6.53 -3.93
N GLY A 64 -2.88 -5.62 -4.23
CA GLY A 64 -2.67 -4.18 -4.05
C GLY A 64 -1.54 -3.65 -4.95
N LYS A 65 -0.39 -3.33 -4.34
CA LYS A 65 0.81 -2.84 -5.05
C LYS A 65 1.93 -3.89 -5.14
N LEU A 66 1.67 -5.11 -4.68
CA LEU A 66 2.63 -6.21 -4.67
C LEU A 66 2.40 -7.11 -5.88
N TYR A 67 3.48 -7.45 -6.57
CA TYR A 67 3.46 -8.28 -7.77
C TYR A 67 4.07 -9.64 -7.45
N THR A 68 3.36 -10.72 -7.74
CA THR A 68 3.81 -12.07 -7.42
C THR A 68 3.82 -12.98 -8.64
N LEU A 69 4.88 -13.79 -8.77
CA LEU A 69 4.99 -14.88 -9.73
C LEU A 69 4.80 -16.21 -9.02
N ASP A 70 3.91 -17.04 -9.52
CA ASP A 70 3.70 -18.41 -9.04
C ASP A 70 4.61 -19.35 -9.82
N CYS A 71 5.42 -20.12 -9.08
CA CYS A 71 6.41 -21.03 -9.62
C CYS A 71 6.07 -22.47 -9.18
N GLY A 72 4.81 -22.87 -9.37
CA GLY A 72 4.35 -24.25 -9.14
C GLY A 72 4.66 -24.78 -7.74
N ALA A 73 5.42 -25.87 -7.66
CA ALA A 73 5.78 -26.51 -6.40
C ALA A 73 6.64 -25.64 -5.47
N TYR A 74 7.26 -24.57 -5.99
CA TYR A 74 8.11 -23.66 -5.22
C TYR A 74 7.32 -22.52 -4.56
N GLY A 75 6.05 -22.35 -4.92
CA GLY A 75 5.19 -21.31 -4.36
C GLY A 75 5.31 -19.96 -5.08
N LYS A 76 4.97 -18.89 -4.35
CA LYS A 76 4.83 -17.53 -4.90
C LYS A 76 6.00 -16.64 -4.50
N PHE A 77 6.54 -15.93 -5.47
CA PHE A 77 7.68 -15.04 -5.31
C PHE A 77 7.26 -13.60 -5.53
N LEU A 78 7.61 -12.72 -4.60
CA LEU A 78 7.43 -11.29 -4.75
C LEU A 78 8.49 -10.73 -5.72
N VAL A 79 8.04 -9.96 -6.70
CA VAL A 79 8.90 -9.35 -7.73
C VAL A 79 8.56 -7.87 -7.90
N SER A 80 9.44 -7.12 -8.56
CA SER A 80 9.14 -5.75 -8.97
C SER A 80 8.08 -5.73 -10.08
N LYS A 81 7.49 -4.55 -10.34
CA LYS A 81 6.52 -4.39 -11.43
C LYS A 81 7.15 -4.72 -12.79
N GLU A 82 8.38 -4.27 -13.00
CA GLU A 82 9.13 -4.47 -14.25
C GLU A 82 9.44 -5.95 -14.47
N GLN A 83 9.80 -6.67 -13.39
CA GLN A 83 9.99 -8.11 -13.41
C GLN A 83 8.68 -8.87 -13.64
N TYR A 84 7.58 -8.40 -13.05
CA TYR A 84 6.27 -8.95 -13.33
C TYR A 84 5.90 -8.77 -14.80
N ASP A 85 5.98 -7.55 -15.34
CA ASP A 85 5.55 -7.25 -16.71
C ASP A 85 6.41 -7.95 -17.79
N SER A 86 7.67 -8.28 -17.47
CA SER A 86 8.61 -8.96 -18.38
C SER A 86 8.46 -10.47 -18.49
N VAL A 87 7.65 -11.10 -17.63
CA VAL A 87 7.51 -12.57 -17.57
C VAL A 87 6.08 -12.99 -17.86
N GLN A 88 5.84 -14.04 -18.64
CA GLN A 88 4.51 -14.57 -18.91
C GLN A 88 4.28 -15.93 -18.22
N VAL A 89 3.02 -16.33 -18.08
CA VAL A 89 2.69 -17.68 -17.60
C VAL A 89 3.11 -18.69 -18.66
N GLY A 90 3.87 -19.70 -18.27
CA GLY A 90 4.49 -20.68 -19.18
C GLY A 90 5.96 -20.42 -19.51
N ASP A 91 6.47 -19.23 -19.18
CA ASP A 91 7.89 -18.91 -19.33
C ASP A 91 8.71 -19.68 -18.29
N ASP A 92 9.98 -19.93 -18.62
CA ASP A 92 10.90 -20.54 -17.67
C ASP A 92 11.15 -19.60 -16.49
N ILE A 93 11.34 -20.18 -15.29
CA ILE A 93 11.57 -19.40 -14.08
C ILE A 93 12.78 -18.47 -14.30
N PRO A 94 12.64 -17.15 -14.08
CA PRO A 94 13.71 -16.20 -14.30
C PRO A 94 14.94 -16.46 -13.42
N SER A 95 16.14 -16.22 -13.95
CA SER A 95 17.41 -16.48 -13.24
C SER A 95 17.54 -15.72 -11.91
N TYR A 96 16.96 -14.53 -11.80
CA TYR A 96 16.94 -13.75 -10.56
C TYR A 96 16.09 -14.37 -9.44
N LEU A 97 15.25 -15.37 -9.75
CA LEU A 97 14.58 -16.21 -8.75
C LEU A 97 15.36 -17.50 -8.47
N LYS A 98 16.23 -17.94 -9.39
CA LYS A 98 16.91 -19.25 -9.35
C LYS A 98 18.07 -19.34 -8.35
N GLY A 99 18.68 -18.24 -7.92
CA GLY A 99 19.76 -18.34 -6.93
C GLY A 99 20.50 -17.04 -6.57
N ARG A 100 20.88 -16.99 -5.28
CA ARG A 100 21.74 -16.07 -4.51
C ARG A 100 21.57 -14.57 -4.73
N GLY A 101 21.06 -13.90 -3.69
CA GLY A 101 21.60 -12.60 -3.32
C GLY A 101 23.09 -12.78 -2.99
N GLN A 102 23.94 -12.05 -3.71
CA GLN A 102 25.27 -11.73 -3.18
C GLN A 102 25.11 -10.71 -2.05
#